data_AF-A0A1R3I8B7-F1
#
_entry.id   AF-A0A1R3I8B7-F1
#
_cell.length_a   1.000
_cell.length_b   1.000
_cell.length_c   1.000
_cell.angle_alpha   90.00
_cell.angle_beta   90.00
_cell.angle_gamma   90.00
#
_symmetry.space_group_name_H-M   'P 1'
#
loop_
_entity.id
_entity.type
_entity.pdbx_description
1 polymer ?
#
loop_
_entity_poly.entity_id
_entity_poly.type
_entity_poly.pdbx_seq_one_letter_code
_entity_poly.pdbx_strand_id
1 'polypeptide(L)'
;MAQKRKANEAPATEEHAPPPHLQPGSQVEISINDKGFRGSWYTGTVIRRAAQSSRNNPLAANNYLVEYHEILNKGATKPLRETVHAANLRPLAPRETSRKFKFAEDVDAYNDDGWWEGTITKELDNGNFHVYFMGSKEQMEFSEDQLRLHREWVNGSWIPPLEEGDEQVKKRVPAEEEEHVEANLQESTPLAVLKYQKVDHAGSSQGPSKSK
;
A
#
# COMPACT_ATOMS: atom_id res chain seq x y z
N MET A 1 41.57 16.56 50.54
CA MET A 1 41.76 16.67 49.08
C MET A 1 40.54 16.07 48.41
N ALA A 2 39.85 16.79 47.53
CA ALA A 2 38.63 16.28 46.88
C ALA A 2 38.94 15.81 45.45
N GLN A 3 38.63 14.56 45.12
CA GLN A 3 38.82 14.04 43.77
C GLN A 3 37.78 14.64 42.82
N LYS A 4 38.28 15.30 41.77
CA LYS A 4 37.47 15.82 40.65
C LYS A 4 36.79 14.66 39.94
N ARG A 5 35.46 14.61 39.95
CA ARG A 5 34.71 13.65 39.11
C ARG A 5 34.94 14.03 37.64
N LYS A 6 35.44 13.08 36.84
CA LYS A 6 35.39 13.21 35.38
C LYS A 6 33.93 13.27 34.97
N ALA A 7 33.56 14.26 34.14
CA ALA A 7 32.30 14.23 33.44
C ALA A 7 32.34 13.03 32.48
N ASN A 8 31.31 12.19 32.50
CA ASN A 8 31.17 11.13 31.51
C ASN A 8 30.65 11.77 30.23
N GLU A 9 31.36 11.59 29.14
CA GLU A 9 31.04 12.18 27.84
C GLU A 9 29.82 11.44 27.27
N ALA A 10 28.70 12.15 27.09
CA ALA A 10 27.52 11.58 26.45
C ALA A 10 27.84 11.30 24.98
N PRO A 11 27.46 10.14 24.43
CA PRO A 11 27.71 9.84 23.02
C PRO A 11 26.97 10.86 22.15
N ALA A 12 27.68 11.41 21.18
CA ALA A 12 27.12 12.39 20.25
C ALA A 12 25.96 11.79 19.46
N THR A 13 24.88 12.54 19.32
CA THR A 13 23.74 12.18 18.47
C THR A 13 24.20 12.17 17.01
N GLU A 14 24.54 11.00 16.47
CA GLU A 14 24.72 10.87 15.03
C GLU A 14 23.42 11.24 14.32
N GLU A 15 23.49 12.22 13.42
CA GLU A 15 22.41 12.55 12.49
C GLU A 15 22.29 11.42 11.45
N HIS A 16 21.70 10.30 11.88
CA HIS A 16 21.61 9.08 11.08
C HIS A 16 20.98 9.37 9.71
N ALA A 17 21.70 8.94 8.67
CA ALA A 17 21.20 8.91 7.30
C ALA A 17 19.85 8.18 7.23
N PRO A 18 18.96 8.50 6.27
CA PRO A 18 17.69 7.80 6.15
C PRO A 18 17.91 6.28 6.01
N PRO A 19 17.06 5.44 6.62
CA PRO A 19 17.05 4.01 6.34
C PRO A 19 17.05 3.75 4.82
N PRO A 20 17.73 2.71 4.30
CA PRO A 20 17.84 2.49 2.86
C PRO A 20 16.50 2.40 2.11
N HIS A 21 15.42 1.98 2.80
CA HIS A 21 14.05 1.92 2.26
C HIS A 21 13.28 3.24 2.29
N LEU A 22 13.85 4.31 2.87
CA LEU A 22 13.25 5.66 2.94
C LEU A 22 14.08 6.70 2.16
N GLN A 23 14.80 6.26 1.13
CA GLN A 23 15.56 7.14 0.24
C GLN A 23 14.66 7.66 -0.90
N PRO A 24 14.97 8.81 -1.52
CA PRO A 24 14.25 9.27 -2.71
C PRO A 24 14.22 8.18 -3.80
N GLY A 25 13.02 7.87 -4.29
CA GLY A 25 12.79 6.80 -5.27
C GLY A 25 12.53 5.40 -4.67
N SER A 26 12.68 5.20 -3.35
CA SER A 26 12.28 3.94 -2.70
C SER A 26 10.77 3.72 -2.82
N GLN A 27 10.37 2.52 -3.25
CA GLN A 27 8.97 2.07 -3.16
C GLN A 27 8.67 1.61 -1.74
N VAL A 28 7.52 2.03 -1.23
CA VAL A 28 7.07 1.83 0.15
C VAL A 28 5.59 1.50 0.21
N GLU A 29 5.17 0.90 1.32
CA GLU A 29 3.78 0.88 1.75
C GLU A 29 3.55 1.94 2.83
N ILE A 30 2.40 2.60 2.74
CA ILE A 30 2.00 3.77 3.53
C ILE A 30 0.75 3.39 4.33
N SER A 31 0.80 3.47 5.66
CA SER A 31 -0.39 3.29 6.50
C SER A 31 -1.10 4.61 6.77
N ILE A 32 -2.43 4.56 6.68
CA ILE A 32 -3.31 5.69 6.97
C ILE A 32 -3.98 5.45 8.32
N ASN A 33 -3.59 6.23 9.33
CA ASN A 33 -4.06 6.04 10.72
C ASN A 33 -5.43 6.70 11.00
N ASP A 34 -6.12 7.19 9.97
CA ASP A 34 -7.43 7.82 10.09
C ASP A 34 -8.55 6.79 10.31
N LYS A 35 -9.64 7.26 10.93
CA LYS A 35 -10.80 6.40 11.21
C LYS A 35 -11.42 5.92 9.90
N GLY A 36 -11.45 4.61 9.70
CA GLY A 36 -11.91 3.94 8.49
C GLY A 36 -10.79 3.32 7.66
N PHE A 37 -9.54 3.76 7.84
CA PHE A 37 -8.37 3.27 7.11
C PHE A 37 -7.38 2.49 8.00
N ARG A 38 -7.64 2.38 9.30
CA ARG A 38 -6.78 1.61 10.21
C ARG A 38 -6.70 0.14 9.77
N GLY A 39 -5.48 -0.36 9.58
CA GLY A 39 -5.20 -1.69 9.05
C GLY A 39 -4.95 -1.71 7.53
N SER A 40 -5.06 -0.56 6.84
CA SER A 40 -4.75 -0.43 5.42
C SER A 40 -3.30 -0.03 5.15
N TRP A 41 -2.76 -0.53 4.04
CA TRP A 41 -1.44 -0.23 3.50
C TRP A 41 -1.53 0.05 2.00
N TYR A 42 -1.17 1.27 1.60
CA TYR A 42 -1.21 1.73 0.21
C TYR A 42 0.19 1.83 -0.38
N THR A 43 0.37 1.44 -1.64
CA THR A 43 1.67 1.54 -2.31
C THR A 43 2.00 2.97 -2.70
N GLY A 44 3.28 3.32 -2.60
CA GLY A 44 3.78 4.64 -2.96
C GLY A 44 5.29 4.71 -3.14
N THR A 45 5.77 5.91 -3.46
CA THR A 45 7.18 6.24 -3.68
C THR A 45 7.60 7.37 -2.75
N VAL A 46 8.74 7.22 -2.08
CA VAL A 46 9.35 8.30 -1.30
C VAL A 46 9.90 9.36 -2.26
N ILE A 47 9.40 10.59 -2.18
CA ILE A 47 9.88 11.71 -3.00
C ILE A 47 11.10 12.37 -2.35
N ARG A 48 11.04 12.62 -1.03
CA ARG A 48 12.16 13.15 -0.22
C ARG A 48 11.83 13.14 1.27
N ARG A 49 12.86 13.23 2.12
CA ARG A 49 12.68 13.63 3.52
C ARG A 49 12.04 15.03 3.58
N ALA A 50 11.10 15.22 4.50
CA ALA A 50 10.50 16.53 4.76
C ALA A 50 11.49 17.42 5.54
N ALA A 51 11.44 18.73 5.30
CA ALA A 51 12.24 19.67 6.08
C ALA A 51 11.69 19.74 7.51
N GLN A 52 12.57 19.85 8.50
CA GLN A 52 12.18 20.04 9.89
C GLN A 52 11.45 21.39 10.03
N SER A 53 10.12 21.35 10.13
CA SER A 53 9.27 22.54 10.20
C SER A 53 9.35 23.27 11.55
N SER A 54 9.85 22.61 12.59
CA SER A 54 10.10 23.22 13.90
C SER A 54 11.26 22.52 14.62
N ARG A 55 12.29 23.28 15.01
CA ARG A 55 13.36 22.80 15.91
C ARG A 55 12.86 22.43 17.31
N ASN A 56 11.65 22.86 17.67
CA ASN A 56 11.08 22.70 19.00
C ASN A 56 10.06 21.55 19.07
N ASN A 57 9.82 20.81 17.97
CA ASN A 57 8.99 19.61 17.98
C ASN A 57 9.81 18.38 17.53
N PRO A 58 10.28 17.54 18.46
CA PRO A 58 11.00 16.30 18.14
C PRO A 58 10.20 15.34 17.24
N LEU A 59 8.86 15.35 17.34
CA LEU A 59 7.96 14.53 16.51
C LEU A 59 7.81 15.06 15.07
N ALA A 60 8.31 16.27 14.78
CA ALA A 60 8.42 16.77 13.41
C ALA A 60 9.68 16.26 12.69
N ALA A 61 10.66 15.71 13.42
CA ALA A 61 11.76 14.99 12.81
C ALA A 61 11.28 13.66 12.22
N ASN A 62 11.92 13.21 11.13
CA ASN A 62 11.64 11.93 10.45
C ASN A 62 10.26 11.83 9.74
N ASN A 63 9.77 12.94 9.18
CA ASN A 63 8.68 12.93 8.19
C ASN A 63 9.23 12.88 6.76
N TYR A 64 8.47 12.32 5.81
CA TYR A 64 8.82 12.18 4.39
C TYR A 64 7.65 12.64 3.52
N LEU A 65 7.96 13.29 2.40
CA LEU A 65 7.00 13.52 1.33
C LEU A 65 6.93 12.24 0.49
N VAL A 66 5.76 11.63 0.40
CA VAL A 66 5.47 10.46 -0.43
C VAL A 66 4.48 10.79 -1.54
N GLU A 67 4.47 9.98 -2.58
CA GLU A 67 3.49 9.97 -3.66
C GLU A 67 2.84 8.58 -3.71
N TYR A 68 1.53 8.48 -3.56
CA TYR A 68 0.80 7.22 -3.68
C TYR A 68 0.81 6.75 -5.14
N HIS A 69 0.68 5.44 -5.40
CA HIS A 69 0.61 4.93 -6.78
C HIS A 69 -0.80 5.01 -7.36
N GLU A 70 -1.81 4.63 -6.58
CA GLU A 70 -3.20 4.47 -7.07
C GLU A 70 -4.15 5.57 -6.54
N ILE A 71 -3.88 6.15 -5.37
CA ILE A 71 -4.68 7.25 -4.82
C ILE A 71 -4.40 8.56 -5.58
N LEU A 72 -5.46 9.20 -6.09
CA LEU A 72 -5.39 10.49 -6.80
C LEU A 72 -5.79 11.68 -5.92
N ASN A 73 -5.31 12.88 -6.29
CA ASN A 73 -5.80 14.12 -5.68
C ASN A 73 -7.28 14.35 -6.02
N LYS A 74 -8.05 14.89 -5.08
CA LYS A 74 -9.48 15.15 -5.24
C LYS A 74 -9.77 16.05 -6.47
N GLY A 75 -10.44 15.47 -7.47
CA GLY A 75 -10.81 16.17 -8.71
C GLY A 75 -9.68 16.35 -9.72
N ALA A 76 -8.57 15.61 -9.59
CA ALA A 76 -7.44 15.68 -10.51
C ALA A 76 -6.93 14.28 -10.93
N THR A 77 -6.21 14.23 -12.04
CA THR A 77 -5.60 13.00 -12.59
C THR A 77 -4.20 12.72 -12.05
N LYS A 78 -3.69 13.54 -11.12
CA LYS A 78 -2.34 13.41 -10.56
C LYS A 78 -2.37 12.64 -9.24
N PRO A 79 -1.43 11.71 -9.00
CA PRO A 79 -1.36 10.98 -7.74
C PRO A 79 -1.24 11.89 -6.52
N LEU A 80 -1.86 11.48 -5.42
CA LEU A 80 -1.85 12.17 -4.14
C LEU A 80 -0.42 12.24 -3.58
N ARG A 81 -0.07 13.38 -2.98
CA ARG A 81 1.21 13.57 -2.28
C ARG A 81 0.99 14.10 -0.88
N GLU A 82 1.56 13.43 0.11
CA GLU A 82 1.36 13.74 1.52
C GLU A 82 2.67 13.69 2.31
N THR A 83 2.71 14.38 3.44
CA THR A 83 3.83 14.33 4.39
C THR A 83 3.49 13.34 5.49
N VAL A 84 4.19 12.22 5.51
CA VAL A 84 3.92 11.06 6.38
C VAL A 84 5.11 10.80 7.31
N HIS A 85 4.82 10.43 8.56
CA HIS A 85 5.84 10.08 9.54
C HIS A 85 6.45 8.70 9.24
N ALA A 86 7.75 8.51 9.46
CA ALA A 86 8.45 7.26 9.14
C ALA A 86 7.82 5.99 9.74
N ALA A 87 7.18 6.08 10.90
CA ALA A 87 6.51 4.94 11.54
C ALA A 87 5.29 4.41 10.76
N ASN A 88 4.77 5.19 9.82
CA ASN A 88 3.68 4.81 8.91
C ASN A 88 4.22 4.36 7.53
N LEU A 89 5.54 4.18 7.39
CA LEU A 89 6.19 3.78 6.15
C LEU A 89 6.94 2.47 6.37
N ARG A 90 6.74 1.50 5.47
CA ARG A 90 7.51 0.24 5.41
C ARG A 90 7.94 -0.03 3.96
N PRO A 91 8.92 -0.91 3.70
CA PRO A 91 9.19 -1.39 2.34
C PRO A 91 7.92 -2.05 1.74
N LEU A 92 7.92 -2.34 0.44
CA LEU A 92 6.88 -3.24 -0.11
C LEU A 92 6.95 -4.60 0.59
N ALA A 93 5.80 -5.11 1.03
CA ALA A 93 5.76 -6.42 1.69
C ALA A 93 6.11 -7.53 0.68
N PRO A 94 6.91 -8.52 1.10
CA PRO A 94 7.24 -9.66 0.26
C PRO A 94 5.96 -10.44 -0.09
N ARG A 95 5.89 -10.94 -1.32
CA ARG A 95 4.86 -11.88 -1.74
C ARG A 95 5.42 -13.28 -1.80
N GLU A 96 4.68 -14.22 -1.25
CA GLU A 96 4.87 -15.64 -1.47
C GLU A 96 4.26 -16.00 -2.82
N THR A 97 4.90 -16.93 -3.53
CA THR A 97 4.57 -17.28 -4.92
C THR A 97 3.66 -18.50 -5.02
N SER A 98 3.52 -19.27 -3.94
CA SER A 98 2.72 -20.51 -3.89
C SER A 98 2.28 -20.87 -2.46
N ARG A 99 1.78 -19.89 -1.69
CA ARG A 99 1.22 -20.15 -0.35
C ARG A 99 -0.22 -20.67 -0.46
N LYS A 100 -0.53 -21.71 0.31
CA LYS A 100 -1.92 -22.12 0.57
C LYS A 100 -2.40 -21.55 1.89
N PHE A 101 -3.32 -20.61 1.82
CA PHE A 101 -3.94 -20.02 3.01
C PHE A 101 -4.88 -21.01 3.73
N LYS A 102 -5.12 -20.76 5.02
CA LYS A 102 -5.99 -21.58 5.89
C LYS A 102 -6.87 -20.74 6.81
N PHE A 103 -7.92 -21.37 7.32
CA PHE A 103 -8.74 -20.83 8.40
C PHE A 103 -7.89 -20.34 9.59
N ALA A 104 -8.24 -19.16 10.11
CA ALA A 104 -7.59 -18.43 11.19
C ALA A 104 -6.15 -17.95 10.92
N GLU A 105 -5.66 -17.95 9.68
CA GLU A 105 -4.48 -17.15 9.33
C GLU A 105 -4.84 -15.66 9.18
N ASP A 106 -3.93 -14.80 9.64
CA ASP A 106 -3.99 -13.36 9.42
C ASP A 106 -3.36 -13.01 8.07
N VAL A 107 -4.09 -12.24 7.27
CA VAL A 107 -3.77 -11.88 5.88
C VAL A 107 -3.93 -10.39 5.67
N ASP A 108 -3.18 -9.84 4.71
CA ASP A 108 -3.62 -8.61 4.06
C ASP A 108 -4.43 -9.00 2.81
N ALA A 109 -5.65 -8.49 2.66
CA ALA A 109 -6.49 -8.66 1.48
C ALA A 109 -6.49 -7.39 0.61
N TYR A 110 -6.40 -7.54 -0.70
CA TYR A 110 -6.37 -6.42 -1.63
C TYR A 110 -7.79 -5.95 -1.99
N ASN A 111 -8.14 -4.74 -1.53
CA ASN A 111 -9.44 -4.11 -1.74
C ASN A 111 -9.29 -2.57 -1.76
N ASP A 112 -10.11 -1.89 -2.57
CA ASP A 112 -10.11 -0.42 -2.69
C ASP A 112 -8.68 0.18 -2.79
N ASP A 113 -7.92 -0.32 -3.77
CA ASP A 113 -6.57 0.12 -4.14
C ASP A 113 -5.50 -0.02 -3.03
N GLY A 114 -5.78 -0.82 -1.98
CA GLY A 114 -4.90 -1.02 -0.83
C GLY A 114 -4.95 -2.43 -0.23
N TRP A 115 -3.99 -2.72 0.66
CA TRP A 115 -3.86 -3.98 1.40
C TRP A 115 -4.43 -3.85 2.81
N TRP A 116 -5.45 -4.63 3.15
CA TRP A 116 -6.21 -4.52 4.40
C TRP A 116 -6.00 -5.74 5.31
N GLU A 117 -5.52 -5.50 6.53
CA GLU A 117 -5.39 -6.48 7.60
C GLU A 117 -6.73 -7.12 7.97
N GLY A 118 -6.82 -8.45 7.89
CA GLY A 118 -7.96 -9.25 8.31
C GLY A 118 -7.60 -10.70 8.58
N THR A 119 -8.55 -11.48 9.10
CA THR A 119 -8.35 -12.89 9.45
C THR A 119 -9.26 -13.78 8.62
N ILE A 120 -8.77 -14.92 8.13
CA ILE A 120 -9.59 -15.87 7.38
C ILE A 120 -10.59 -16.57 8.31
N THR A 121 -11.88 -16.42 8.04
CA THR A 121 -12.98 -17.01 8.82
C THR A 121 -13.66 -18.19 8.13
N LYS A 122 -13.38 -18.43 6.85
CA LYS A 122 -13.89 -19.62 6.15
C LYS A 122 -13.08 -19.93 4.89
N GLU A 123 -12.77 -21.21 4.68
CA GLU A 123 -12.35 -21.77 3.39
C GLU A 123 -13.61 -22.19 2.61
N LEU A 124 -13.70 -21.83 1.32
CA LEU A 124 -14.86 -22.14 0.47
C LEU A 124 -14.56 -23.25 -0.53
N ASP A 125 -15.59 -23.99 -0.92
CA ASP A 125 -15.49 -25.12 -1.87
C ASP A 125 -15.03 -24.70 -3.29
N ASN A 126 -15.10 -23.40 -3.62
CA ASN A 126 -14.60 -22.82 -4.88
C ASN A 126 -13.11 -22.44 -4.84
N GLY A 127 -12.42 -22.61 -3.70
CA GLY A 127 -11.03 -22.21 -3.50
C GLY A 127 -10.83 -20.76 -3.03
N ASN A 128 -11.91 -20.00 -2.83
CA ASN A 128 -11.86 -18.66 -2.24
C ASN A 128 -11.95 -18.72 -0.70
N PHE A 129 -11.70 -17.58 -0.06
CA PHE A 129 -11.68 -17.43 1.38
C PHE A 129 -12.61 -16.30 1.81
N HIS A 130 -13.34 -16.48 2.92
CA HIS A 130 -13.91 -15.36 3.64
C HIS A 130 -12.86 -14.75 4.56
N VAL A 131 -12.62 -13.45 4.43
CA VAL A 131 -11.78 -12.66 5.34
C VAL A 131 -12.67 -11.72 6.15
N TYR A 132 -12.43 -11.63 7.45
CA TYR A 132 -13.09 -10.71 8.35
C TYR A 132 -12.18 -9.55 8.73
N PHE A 133 -12.67 -8.32 8.57
CA PHE A 133 -11.95 -7.09 8.85
C PHE A 133 -12.36 -6.54 10.21
N MET A 134 -11.44 -6.59 11.19
CA MET A 134 -11.70 -6.10 12.55
C MET A 134 -12.05 -4.59 12.60
N GLY A 135 -11.52 -3.80 11.65
CA GLY A 135 -11.72 -2.36 11.57
C GLY A 135 -13.14 -1.94 11.19
N SER A 136 -13.71 -2.53 10.13
CA SER A 136 -15.08 -2.24 9.66
C SER A 136 -16.13 -3.18 10.24
N LYS A 137 -15.73 -4.35 10.75
CA LYS A 137 -16.58 -5.47 11.20
C LYS A 137 -17.33 -6.16 10.04
N GLU A 138 -16.75 -6.11 8.85
CA GLU A 138 -17.30 -6.73 7.65
C GLU A 138 -16.59 -8.03 7.32
N GLN A 139 -17.25 -8.86 6.51
CA GLN A 139 -16.69 -10.11 5.99
C GLN A 139 -16.91 -10.15 4.48
N MET A 140 -15.85 -10.42 3.72
CA MET A 140 -15.86 -10.42 2.26
C MET A 140 -15.15 -11.67 1.71
N GLU A 141 -15.49 -12.06 0.48
CA GLU A 141 -14.89 -13.19 -0.23
C GLU A 141 -13.73 -12.71 -1.12
N PHE A 142 -12.60 -13.42 -1.06
CA PHE A 142 -11.39 -13.14 -1.86
C PHE A 142 -10.81 -14.42 -2.44
N SER A 143 -10.21 -14.34 -3.63
CA SER A 143 -9.39 -15.42 -4.20
C SER A 143 -7.94 -15.37 -3.68
N GLU A 144 -7.20 -16.47 -3.84
CA GLU A 144 -5.81 -16.64 -3.35
C GLU A 144 -4.87 -15.51 -3.83
N ASP A 145 -5.03 -15.04 -5.07
CA ASP A 145 -4.21 -13.97 -5.67
C ASP A 145 -4.50 -12.56 -5.13
N GLN A 146 -5.64 -12.37 -4.46
CA GLN A 146 -5.99 -11.14 -3.75
C GLN A 146 -5.48 -11.13 -2.30
N LEU A 147 -4.90 -12.22 -1.82
CA LEU A 147 -4.40 -12.36 -0.45
C LEU A 147 -2.87 -12.41 -0.42
N ARG A 148 -2.31 -11.95 0.69
CA ARG A 148 -0.92 -12.23 1.12
C ARG A 148 -0.91 -12.47 2.62
N LEU A 149 0.08 -13.21 3.11
CA LEU A 149 0.26 -13.37 4.55
C LEU A 149 0.47 -12.00 5.21
N HIS A 150 -0.24 -11.72 6.31
CA HIS A 150 -0.01 -10.49 7.07
C HIS A 150 1.39 -10.51 7.67
N ARG A 151 2.12 -9.40 7.52
CA ARG A 151 3.49 -9.25 8.02
C ARG A 151 3.68 -7.86 8.58
N GLU A 152 4.29 -7.77 9.76
CA GLU A 152 4.73 -6.50 10.35
C GLU A 152 6.17 -6.18 9.92
N TRP A 153 6.49 -4.89 9.79
CA TRP A 153 7.86 -4.42 9.57
C TRP A 153 8.43 -3.88 10.87
N VAL A 154 9.31 -4.66 11.51
CA VAL A 154 9.83 -4.38 12.86
C VAL A 154 11.35 -4.38 12.83
N ASN A 155 11.95 -3.29 13.31
CA ASN A 155 13.41 -3.14 13.47
C ASN A 155 14.26 -3.48 12.23
N GLY A 156 13.72 -3.29 11.03
CA GLY A 156 14.44 -3.57 9.77
C GLY A 156 14.24 -4.97 9.20
N SER A 157 13.28 -5.74 9.72
CA SER A 157 12.92 -7.08 9.23
C SER A 157 11.41 -7.28 9.14
N TRP A 158 10.98 -8.17 8.23
CA TRP A 158 9.60 -8.65 8.16
C TRP A 158 9.36 -9.74 9.21
N ILE A 159 8.23 -9.65 9.92
CA ILE A 159 7.78 -10.63 10.92
C ILE A 159 6.35 -11.08 10.56
N PRO A 160 6.11 -12.38 10.33
CA PRO A 160 7.10 -13.46 10.19
C PRO A 160 8.10 -13.19 9.05
N PRO A 161 9.23 -13.93 8.96
CA PRO A 161 10.14 -13.91 7.80
C PRO A 161 9.54 -14.68 6.61
N LEU A 162 10.07 -14.50 5.40
CA LEU A 162 9.69 -15.36 4.25
C LEU A 162 10.12 -16.80 4.53
N GLU A 163 9.37 -17.77 3.99
CA GLU A 163 9.81 -19.15 4.00
C GLU A 163 10.90 -19.38 2.92
N GLU A 164 11.87 -20.25 3.21
CA GLU A 164 13.00 -20.54 2.32
C GLU A 164 12.53 -21.29 1.05
N GLY A 165 12.08 -20.54 0.05
CA GLY A 165 11.57 -21.06 -1.21
C GLY A 165 11.05 -19.95 -2.14
N ASP A 166 10.51 -18.87 -1.59
CA ASP A 166 9.88 -17.79 -2.36
C ASP A 166 10.86 -16.71 -2.89
N GLU A 167 12.13 -16.72 -2.48
CA GLU A 167 13.15 -15.72 -2.89
C GLU A 167 13.73 -15.90 -4.32
N GLN A 168 12.90 -16.17 -5.34
CA GLN A 168 13.39 -16.31 -6.73
C GLN A 168 12.60 -15.55 -7.81
N VAL A 169 12.64 -14.21 -7.74
CA VAL A 169 12.60 -13.37 -8.96
C VAL A 169 13.76 -12.37 -8.95
N LYS A 170 14.98 -12.86 -9.20
CA LYS A 170 16.08 -11.99 -9.65
C LYS A 170 15.84 -11.63 -11.12
N LYS A 171 15.89 -10.34 -11.43
CA LYS A 171 15.66 -9.78 -12.78
C LYS A 171 16.41 -10.57 -13.86
N ARG A 172 15.68 -11.26 -14.72
CA ARG A 172 16.15 -11.57 -16.08
C ARG A 172 15.75 -10.41 -16.98
N VAL A 173 16.73 -9.60 -17.38
CA VAL A 173 16.65 -8.81 -18.62
C VAL A 173 17.07 -9.75 -19.75
N PRO A 174 16.20 -10.07 -20.73
CA PRO A 174 16.66 -10.56 -22.02
C PRO A 174 17.37 -9.41 -22.72
N ALA A 175 18.54 -9.69 -23.29
CA ALA A 175 19.23 -8.74 -24.15
C ALA A 175 18.54 -8.67 -25.52
N GLU A 176 18.55 -7.46 -26.08
CA GLU A 176 18.66 -7.12 -27.50
C GLU A 176 18.44 -8.26 -28.53
N GLU A 177 17.30 -8.21 -29.21
CA GLU A 177 17.21 -8.55 -30.64
C GLU A 177 16.48 -7.40 -31.36
N GLU A 178 17.17 -6.73 -32.30
CA GLU A 178 16.56 -5.76 -33.21
C GLU A 178 16.12 -6.45 -34.51
N GLU A 179 14.90 -6.20 -34.99
CA GLU A 179 14.62 -6.20 -36.43
C GLU A 179 13.51 -5.20 -36.84
N HIS A 180 13.65 -4.63 -38.03
CA HIS A 180 12.70 -3.77 -38.78
C HIS A 180 12.14 -4.58 -39.97
N VAL A 181 10.94 -4.41 -40.52
CA VAL A 181 9.93 -3.32 -40.49
C VAL A 181 8.50 -3.98 -40.56
N GLU A 182 7.33 -3.39 -40.80
CA GLU A 182 6.88 -2.08 -41.33
C GLU A 182 5.47 -1.74 -40.80
N ALA A 183 4.94 -0.57 -41.17
CA ALA A 183 3.70 -0.01 -40.64
C ALA A 183 2.40 -0.71 -41.11
N ASN A 184 1.38 -0.68 -40.25
CA ASN A 184 -0.01 -0.56 -40.71
C ASN A 184 -0.85 0.24 -39.71
N LEU A 185 -1.51 1.31 -40.17
CA LEU A 185 -2.47 2.06 -39.35
C LEU A 185 -3.84 1.37 -39.41
N GLN A 186 -4.42 1.07 -38.25
CA GLN A 186 -5.88 1.02 -38.10
C GLN A 186 -6.31 1.30 -36.65
N GLU A 187 -7.35 2.10 -36.51
CA GLU A 187 -7.80 2.69 -35.25
C GLU A 187 -8.58 1.68 -34.38
N SER A 188 -8.36 1.69 -33.07
CA SER A 188 -9.43 1.47 -32.08
C SER A 188 -8.98 1.91 -30.68
N THR A 189 -9.93 2.41 -29.89
CA THR A 189 -9.70 3.06 -28.59
C THR A 189 -9.68 2.06 -27.43
N PRO A 190 -8.84 2.25 -26.39
CA PRO A 190 -8.77 1.33 -25.26
C PRO A 190 -10.00 1.42 -24.33
N LEU A 191 -10.55 0.25 -24.00
CA LEU A 191 -11.62 0.05 -23.03
C LEU A 191 -11.11 0.23 -21.59
N ALA A 192 -11.18 1.44 -21.04
CA ALA A 192 -10.81 1.71 -19.65
C ALA A 192 -11.57 2.88 -18.98
N VAL A 193 -12.89 3.01 -19.22
CA VAL A 193 -13.76 3.94 -18.46
C VAL A 193 -15.11 3.28 -18.18
N LEU A 194 -15.25 2.51 -17.09
CA LEU A 194 -16.55 1.94 -16.71
C LEU A 194 -16.63 1.37 -15.27
N LYS A 195 -16.41 2.18 -14.22
CA LYS A 195 -16.81 1.84 -12.82
C LYS A 195 -17.20 3.02 -11.89
N TYR A 196 -17.79 4.12 -12.38
CA TYR A 196 -18.47 5.09 -11.48
C TYR A 196 -19.67 5.79 -12.12
N GLN A 197 -20.86 5.17 -12.09
CA GLN A 197 -22.11 5.91 -11.89
C GLN A 197 -23.30 5.00 -11.54
N LYS A 198 -23.85 5.19 -10.33
CA LYS A 198 -25.23 4.87 -9.96
C LYS A 198 -25.64 5.81 -8.83
N VAL A 199 -26.94 6.14 -8.77
CA VAL A 199 -27.56 7.32 -8.11
C VAL A 199 -27.25 8.62 -8.89
N ASP A 200 -28.22 9.49 -9.18
CA ASP A 200 -29.39 9.86 -8.35
C ASP A 200 -30.79 9.43 -8.84
N HIS A 201 -31.75 9.56 -7.92
CA HIS A 201 -33.19 9.45 -8.15
C HIS A 201 -33.81 10.83 -8.41
N ALA A 202 -34.75 10.93 -9.36
CA ALA A 202 -35.94 11.78 -9.24
C ALA A 202 -36.99 11.33 -10.28
N GLY A 203 -38.27 11.30 -9.89
CA GLY A 203 -39.33 10.79 -10.76
C GLY A 203 -39.99 11.86 -11.64
N SER A 204 -40.66 11.40 -12.70
CA SER A 204 -41.89 12.04 -13.19
C SER A 204 -42.76 11.01 -13.89
N SER A 205 -43.90 10.67 -13.29
CA SER A 205 -44.89 9.76 -13.85
C SER A 205 -46.01 10.52 -14.54
N GLN A 206 -45.95 10.66 -15.87
CA GLN A 206 -47.09 11.02 -16.69
C GLN A 206 -47.17 10.12 -17.93
N GLY A 207 -48.08 9.15 -17.90
CA GLY A 207 -48.49 8.37 -19.08
C GLY A 207 -49.59 9.10 -19.87
N PRO A 208 -49.66 8.93 -21.19
CA PRO A 208 -50.58 9.69 -22.05
C PRO A 208 -52.00 9.11 -22.12
N SER A 209 -52.93 9.98 -22.49
CA SER A 209 -54.31 9.68 -22.86
C SER A 209 -54.40 8.86 -24.16
N LYS A 210 -55.32 7.87 -24.22
CA LYS A 210 -56.49 7.84 -25.14
C LYS A 210 -57.16 6.46 -25.29
N SER A 211 -58.39 6.33 -24.80
CA SER A 211 -59.55 5.60 -25.34
C SER A 211 -60.64 5.60 -24.25
N LYS A 212 -61.92 5.90 -24.47
CA LYS A 212 -62.71 6.13 -25.71
C LYS A 212 -63.42 7.48 -25.65
#